data_AF-A0A1B9GJ64-F1
#
_entry.id   AF-A0A1B9GJ64-F1
#
_cell.length_a   1.000
_cell.length_b   1.000
_cell.length_c   1.000
_cell.angle_alpha   90.00
_cell.angle_beta   90.00
_cell.angle_gamma   90.00
#
_symmetry.space_group_name_H-M   'P 1'
#
loop_
_entity.id
_entity.type
_entity.pdbx_description
1 polymer ?
#
loop_
_entity_poly.entity_id
_entity_poly.type
_entity_poly.pdbx_seq_one_letter_code
_entity_poly.pdbx_strand_id
1 'polypeptide(L)'
;MYKGQDVLVHDYEGVNRPGKAHDNGLSRAWKKTEMMGYRGYNWRDVLPGTSSSLPYITYSDRPTSGSSGGPIVDAQSGAVVGVVSGSRTMSAVEGERGYGSSAENIFELFTLPGFVPSSAKYRTA
;
A
#
# COMPACT_ATOMS: atom_id res chain seq x y z
N MET A 1 -5.98 4.58 -8.54
CA MET A 1 -6.49 3.20 -8.63
C MET A 1 -7.80 3.10 -7.85
N TYR A 2 -8.71 2.21 -8.20
CA TYR A 2 -10.01 2.06 -7.54
C TYR A 2 -10.11 0.75 -6.75
N LYS A 3 -11.03 0.72 -5.80
CA LYS A 3 -11.37 -0.47 -5.01
C LYS A 3 -11.82 -1.61 -5.94
N GLY A 4 -11.43 -2.84 -5.62
CA GLY A 4 -11.74 -4.06 -6.38
C GLY A 4 -10.80 -4.34 -7.55
N GLN A 5 -9.85 -3.44 -7.85
CA GLN A 5 -8.81 -3.72 -8.84
C GLN A 5 -7.69 -4.59 -8.25
N ASP A 6 -7.02 -5.36 -9.09
CA ASP A 6 -5.89 -6.20 -8.67
C ASP A 6 -4.62 -5.37 -8.49
N VAL A 7 -3.91 -5.54 -7.38
CA VAL A 7 -2.54 -5.05 -7.19
C VAL A 7 -1.57 -6.22 -7.02
N LEU A 8 -0.32 -5.98 -7.38
CA LEU A 8 0.79 -6.89 -7.14
C LEU A 8 1.63 -6.35 -5.98
N VAL A 9 1.93 -7.23 -5.03
CA VAL A 9 2.87 -6.99 -3.94
C VAL A 9 3.92 -8.09 -3.95
N HIS A 10 5.12 -7.81 -3.44
CA HIS A 10 6.13 -8.85 -3.30
C HIS A 10 5.71 -9.86 -2.24
N ASP A 11 5.86 -11.13 -2.60
CA ASP A 11 5.82 -12.24 -1.69
C ASP A 11 7.21 -12.84 -1.54
N TYR A 12 7.62 -12.97 -0.28
CA TYR A 12 8.88 -13.55 0.13
C TYR A 12 8.58 -14.85 0.87
N GLU A 13 8.18 -15.89 0.13
CA GLU A 13 8.06 -17.23 0.72
C GLU A 13 9.45 -17.75 1.10
N GLY A 14 9.60 -18.17 2.36
CA GLY A 14 10.82 -18.78 2.89
C GLY A 14 11.26 -18.29 4.27
N VAL A 15 10.76 -17.16 4.76
CA VAL A 15 11.22 -16.58 6.05
C VAL A 15 10.65 -17.29 7.28
N ASN A 16 9.53 -18.03 7.17
CA ASN A 16 8.86 -18.69 8.29
C ASN A 16 8.49 -20.17 8.03
N ARG A 17 9.42 -20.99 7.52
CA ARG A 17 9.28 -22.46 7.62
C ARG A 17 10.11 -22.95 8.81
N PRO A 18 9.48 -23.44 9.91
CA PRO A 18 10.24 -24.03 11.01
C PRO A 18 11.04 -25.23 10.49
N GLY A 19 12.37 -25.21 10.69
CA GLY A 19 13.29 -26.28 10.26
C GLY A 19 14.11 -25.99 8.99
N LYS A 20 13.93 -24.86 8.32
CA LYS A 20 14.78 -24.41 7.21
C LYS A 20 15.68 -23.26 7.67
N ALA A 21 16.71 -23.59 8.45
CA ALA A 21 17.77 -22.65 8.77
C ALA A 21 18.50 -22.26 7.48
N HIS A 22 18.48 -20.96 7.16
CA HIS A 22 19.37 -20.33 6.17
C HIS A 22 19.45 -21.00 4.78
N ASP A 23 18.31 -21.38 4.19
CA ASP A 23 18.32 -21.62 2.74
C ASP A 23 18.52 -20.27 2.05
N ASN A 24 19.62 -20.11 1.30
CA ASN A 24 19.93 -18.91 0.48
C ASN A 24 18.91 -18.64 -0.65
N GLY A 25 17.75 -19.29 -0.63
CA GLY A 25 16.67 -19.21 -1.60
C GLY A 25 15.49 -18.36 -1.11
N LEU A 26 15.70 -17.06 -0.96
CA LEU A 26 14.57 -16.11 -0.92
C LEU A 26 13.85 -16.23 -2.27
N SER A 27 12.72 -16.94 -2.30
CA SER A 27 11.85 -16.88 -3.46
C SER A 27 11.20 -15.51 -3.48
N ARG A 28 11.37 -14.79 -4.60
CA ARG A 28 10.78 -13.48 -4.81
C ARG A 28 9.73 -13.64 -5.88
N ALA A 29 8.48 -13.62 -5.47
CA ALA A 29 7.35 -13.73 -6.39
C ALA A 29 6.47 -12.49 -6.29
N TRP A 30 5.77 -12.20 -7.38
CA TRP A 30 4.65 -11.28 -7.31
C TRP A 30 3.42 -12.04 -6.83
N LYS A 31 2.81 -11.56 -5.75
CA LYS A 31 1.51 -12.02 -5.31
C LYS A 31 0.45 -11.00 -5.70
N LYS A 32 -0.56 -11.48 -6.42
CA LYS A 32 -1.75 -10.72 -6.75
C LYS A 32 -2.69 -10.67 -5.56
N THR A 33 -3.25 -9.50 -5.28
CA THR A 33 -4.17 -9.24 -4.18
C THR A 33 -5.15 -8.13 -4.56
N GLU A 34 -6.28 -8.03 -3.88
CA GLU A 34 -7.33 -7.06 -4.22
C GLU A 34 -7.07 -5.71 -3.53
N MET A 35 -7.12 -4.62 -4.28
CA MET A 35 -7.12 -3.25 -3.78
C MET A 35 -8.41 -2.98 -3.00
N MET A 36 -8.32 -2.75 -1.70
CA MET A 36 -9.48 -2.51 -0.84
C MET A 36 -9.90 -1.04 -0.79
N GLY A 37 -9.03 -0.10 -1.19
CA GLY A 37 -9.31 1.33 -1.19
C GLY A 37 -8.26 2.15 -0.45
N TYR A 38 -8.53 3.45 -0.36
CA TYR A 38 -7.67 4.41 0.35
C TYR A 38 -8.26 4.77 1.71
N ARG A 39 -7.38 5.14 2.63
CA ARG A 39 -7.75 5.58 3.97
C ARG A 39 -7.13 6.94 4.28
N GLY A 40 -7.91 7.81 4.90
CA GLY A 40 -7.46 9.09 5.43
C GLY A 40 -6.59 8.94 6.67
N TYR A 41 -6.05 10.04 7.20
CA TYR A 41 -5.28 10.01 8.46
C TYR A 41 -6.09 9.50 9.66
N ASN A 42 -7.41 9.68 9.63
CA ASN A 42 -8.36 9.15 10.60
C ASN A 42 -8.80 7.70 10.32
N TRP A 43 -8.16 7.01 9.37
CA TRP A 43 -8.48 5.65 8.93
C TRP A 43 -9.90 5.45 8.36
N ARG A 44 -10.62 6.52 8.01
CA ARG A 44 -11.88 6.42 7.27
C ARG A 44 -11.61 6.21 5.78
N ASP A 45 -12.55 5.55 5.11
CA ASP A 45 -12.52 5.43 3.65
C ASP A 45 -12.54 6.81 2.99
N VAL A 46 -11.69 6.97 1.99
CA VAL A 46 -11.61 8.17 1.15
C VAL A 46 -11.54 7.76 -0.32
N LEU A 47 -12.09 8.61 -1.18
CA LEU A 47 -12.18 8.33 -2.61
C LEU A 47 -11.07 9.04 -3.38
N PRO A 48 -10.39 8.32 -4.30
CA PRO A 48 -9.42 8.93 -5.20
C PRO A 48 -10.14 9.85 -6.20
N GLY A 49 -9.42 10.86 -6.70
CA GLY A 49 -9.98 11.87 -7.63
C GLY A 49 -10.86 12.92 -6.96
N THR A 50 -10.82 13.04 -5.62
CA THR A 50 -11.48 14.09 -4.85
C THR A 50 -10.44 15.01 -4.20
N SER A 51 -10.87 16.02 -3.44
CA SER A 51 -9.98 16.88 -2.66
C SER A 51 -9.43 16.21 -1.38
N SER A 52 -9.82 14.96 -1.12
CA SER A 52 -9.39 14.22 0.08
C SER A 52 -7.92 13.80 -0.03
N SER A 53 -7.15 13.99 1.03
CA SER A 53 -5.81 13.40 1.14
C SER A 53 -5.90 11.86 1.15
N LEU A 54 -5.04 11.19 0.39
CA LEU A 54 -4.99 9.72 0.30
C LEU A 54 -3.74 9.14 0.97
N PRO A 55 -3.49 9.31 2.28
CA PRO A 55 -2.23 8.91 2.89
C PRO A 55 -1.94 7.41 2.82
N TYR A 56 -2.98 6.59 2.93
CA TYR A 56 -2.85 5.14 3.01
C TYR A 56 -3.60 4.43 1.89
N ILE A 57 -2.99 3.37 1.39
CA ILE A 57 -3.58 2.38 0.48
C ILE A 57 -3.71 1.04 1.22
N THR A 58 -4.80 0.29 0.98
CA THR A 58 -5.06 -1.00 1.63
C THR A 58 -5.35 -2.10 0.62
N TYR A 59 -4.99 -3.34 0.93
CA TYR A 59 -5.22 -4.51 0.08
C TYR A 59 -5.56 -5.78 0.88
N SER A 60 -6.18 -6.75 0.22
CA SER A 60 -6.89 -7.85 0.87
C SER A 60 -5.98 -8.85 1.60
N ASP A 61 -4.78 -9.08 1.08
CA ASP A 61 -3.83 -10.02 1.68
C ASP A 61 -2.97 -9.41 2.77
N ARG A 62 -2.62 -10.23 3.76
CA ARG A 62 -1.57 -9.89 4.72
C ARG A 62 -0.20 -9.97 4.03
N PRO A 63 0.63 -8.91 4.07
CA PRO A 63 1.99 -8.93 3.52
C PRO A 63 2.87 -9.95 4.25
N THR A 64 3.78 -10.59 3.52
CA THR A 64 4.77 -11.50 4.10
C THR A 64 5.94 -10.74 4.72
N SER A 65 6.60 -11.34 5.71
CA SER A 65 7.73 -10.74 6.40
C SER A 65 8.86 -10.39 5.42
N GLY A 66 9.39 -9.17 5.54
CA GLY A 66 10.40 -8.64 4.61
C GLY A 66 9.84 -7.85 3.42
N SER A 67 8.52 -7.80 3.25
CA SER A 67 7.90 -6.99 2.18
C SER A 67 7.77 -5.51 2.48
N SER A 68 8.00 -5.06 3.72
CA SER A 68 8.02 -3.63 4.07
C SER A 68 9.02 -2.86 3.20
N GLY A 69 8.58 -1.72 2.65
CA GLY A 69 9.34 -0.93 1.69
C GLY A 69 9.23 -1.41 0.24
N GLY A 70 8.64 -2.58 -0.02
CA GLY A 70 8.36 -3.08 -1.36
C GLY A 70 7.27 -2.28 -2.07
N PRO A 71 7.26 -2.25 -3.41
CA PRO A 71 6.25 -1.52 -4.16
C PRO A 71 4.89 -2.24 -4.10
N ILE A 72 3.82 -1.43 -4.14
CA ILE A 72 2.47 -1.88 -4.47
C ILE A 72 2.23 -1.43 -5.91
N VAL A 73 1.92 -2.37 -6.80
CA VAL A 73 1.86 -2.13 -8.24
C VAL A 73 0.46 -2.42 -8.76
N ASP A 74 -0.10 -1.57 -9.61
CA ASP A 74 -1.32 -1.89 -10.34
C ASP A 74 -1.07 -3.07 -11.28
N ALA A 75 -1.80 -4.16 -11.11
CA ALA A 75 -1.59 -5.37 -11.89
C ALA A 75 -1.91 -5.20 -13.38
N GLN A 76 -2.74 -4.22 -13.73
CA GLN A 76 -3.12 -3.97 -15.13
C GLN A 76 -2.10 -3.08 -15.84
N SER A 77 -1.74 -1.93 -15.25
CA SER A 77 -0.85 -0.96 -15.91
C SER A 77 0.64 -1.13 -15.59
N GLY A 78 0.98 -1.83 -14.52
CA GLY A 78 2.34 -1.90 -13.99
C GLY A 78 2.80 -0.63 -13.25
N ALA A 79 1.91 0.35 -13.04
CA ALA A 79 2.23 1.57 -12.32
C ALA A 79 2.42 1.32 -10.81
N VAL A 80 3.40 1.98 -10.21
CA VAL A 80 3.56 1.97 -8.74
C VAL A 80 2.49 2.87 -8.11
N VAL A 81 1.62 2.27 -7.30
CA VAL A 81 0.50 2.95 -6.64
C VAL A 81 0.71 3.17 -5.14
N GLY A 82 1.77 2.58 -4.58
CA GLY A 82 2.16 2.80 -3.19
C GLY A 82 3.39 1.98 -2.79
N VAL A 83 3.68 2.02 -1.51
CA VAL A 83 4.79 1.29 -0.87
C VAL A 83 4.25 0.57 0.36
N VAL A 84 4.52 -0.73 0.45
CA VAL A 84 4.09 -1.59 1.56
C VAL A 84 4.67 -1.09 2.88
N SER A 85 3.82 -0.91 3.88
CA SER A 85 4.23 -0.63 5.26
C SER A 85 4.17 -1.90 6.11
N GLY A 86 3.05 -2.62 6.06
CA GLY A 86 2.84 -3.85 6.85
C GLY A 86 1.38 -4.29 6.87
N SER A 87 0.97 -4.97 7.94
CA SER A 87 -0.43 -5.37 8.16
C SER A 87 -1.10 -4.54 9.26
N ARG A 88 -2.42 -4.38 9.15
CA ARG A 88 -3.26 -3.77 10.18
C ARG A 88 -4.59 -4.50 10.28
N THR A 89 -5.08 -4.67 11.51
CA THR A 89 -6.44 -5.15 11.75
C THR A 89 -7.45 -4.09 11.33
N MET A 90 -8.29 -4.39 10.34
CA MET A 90 -9.33 -3.46 9.87
C MET A 90 -10.58 -3.51 10.75
N SER A 91 -11.01 -4.72 11.11
CA SER A 91 -12.08 -4.97 12.06
C SER A 91 -11.96 -6.40 12.62
N ALA A 92 -12.76 -6.74 13.64
CA ALA A 92 -12.82 -8.10 14.16
C ALA A 92 -13.32 -9.11 13.11
N VAL A 93 -14.14 -8.67 12.16
CA VAL A 93 -14.73 -9.51 11.11
C VAL A 93 -13.79 -9.64 9.91
N GLU A 94 -13.22 -8.52 9.46
CA GLU A 94 -12.34 -8.53 8.29
C GLU A 94 -10.94 -9.07 8.64
N GLY A 95 -10.49 -8.90 9.88
CA GLY A 95 -9.16 -9.34 10.32
C GLY A 95 -8.04 -8.44 9.80
N GLU A 96 -6.83 -9.00 9.67
CA GLU A 96 -5.66 -8.27 9.20
C GLU A 96 -5.65 -8.10 7.68
N ARG A 97 -5.24 -6.91 7.25
CA ARG A 97 -5.08 -6.52 5.85
C ARG A 97 -3.76 -5.82 5.64
N GLY A 98 -3.25 -5.91 4.43
CA GLY A 98 -2.07 -5.16 4.03
C GLY A 98 -2.37 -3.68 3.88
N TYR A 99 -1.40 -2.86 4.24
CA TYR A 99 -1.46 -1.42 4.00
C TYR A 99 -0.10 -0.84 3.66
N GLY A 100 -0.14 0.34 3.05
CA GLY A 100 1.04 1.07 2.64
C GLY A 100 0.79 2.57 2.55
N SER A 101 1.87 3.31 2.33
CA SER A 101 1.78 4.71 1.89
C SER A 101 1.38 4.75 0.42
N SER A 102 0.39 5.56 0.06
CA SER A 102 0.04 5.74 -1.35
C SER A 102 1.15 6.48 -2.10
N ALA A 103 1.26 6.26 -3.41
CA ALA A 103 2.18 7.00 -4.26
C ALA A 103 1.90 8.51 -4.26
N GLU A 104 0.64 8.91 -4.16
CA GLU A 104 0.24 10.32 -4.08
C GLU A 104 0.75 10.98 -2.80
N ASN A 105 0.59 10.31 -1.65
CA ASN A 105 1.11 10.80 -0.38
C ASN A 105 2.64 10.90 -0.39
N ILE A 106 3.32 9.93 -1.02
CA ILE A 106 4.78 9.99 -1.19
C ILE A 106 5.16 11.19 -2.06
N PHE A 107 4.45 11.43 -3.17
CA PHE A 107 4.68 12.59 -4.03
C PHE A 107 4.48 13.92 -3.29
N GLU A 108 3.48 14.02 -2.41
CA GLU A 108 3.26 15.22 -1.57
C GLU A 108 4.43 15.51 -0.62
N LEU A 109 5.16 14.49 -0.15
CA LEU A 109 6.30 14.69 0.77
C LEU A 109 7.53 15.32 0.08
N PHE A 110 7.64 15.18 -1.24
CA PHE A 110 8.72 15.78 -2.03
C PHE A 110 8.39 17.19 -2.54
N THR A 111 7.41 17.86 -1.91
CA THR A 111 7.11 19.25 -2.19
C THR A 111 8.29 20.12 -1.75
N LEU A 112 9.17 20.40 -2.71
CA LEU A 112 10.35 21.25 -2.53
C LEU A 112 9.92 22.66 -2.11
N PRO A 113 10.79 23.43 -1.42
CA PRO A 113 10.55 24.84 -1.18
C PRO A 113 10.17 25.56 -2.50
N GLY A 114 8.98 26.14 -2.54
CA GLY A 114 8.42 26.79 -3.74
C GLY A 114 7.51 25.94 -4.61
N PHE A 115 7.34 24.64 -4.35
CA PHE A 115 6.39 23.77 -5.05
C PHE A 115 5.15 23.52 -4.19
N VAL A 116 4.03 24.17 -4.52
CA VAL A 116 2.74 23.96 -3.87
C VAL A 116 1.92 22.98 -4.72
N PRO A 117 1.71 21.73 -4.28
CA PRO A 117 0.90 20.78 -5.04
C PRO A 117 -0.56 21.25 -5.03
N SER A 118 -1.29 20.93 -6.09
CA SER A 118 -2.69 21.32 -6.24
C SER A 118 -3.59 20.81 -5.10
N SER A 119 -3.25 19.69 -4.47
CA SER A 119 -3.95 19.13 -3.30
C SER A 119 -3.83 20.00 -2.04
N ALA A 120 -2.76 20.79 -1.89
CA ALA A 120 -2.55 21.69 -0.75
C ALA A 120 -3.39 22.98 -0.86
N LYS A 121 -3.82 23.37 -2.07
CA LYS A 121 -4.63 24.58 -2.30
C LYS A 121 -6.01 24.53 -1.63
N TYR A 122 -6.49 23.34 -1.28
CA TYR A 122 -7.81 23.13 -0.71
C TYR A 122 -7.81 22.83 0.81
N ARG A 123 -6.66 22.91 1.49
CA ARG A 123 -6.55 22.64 2.95
C ARG A 123 -6.85 23.85 3.84
N THR A 124 -7.08 25.04 3.28
CA THR A 124 -7.54 26.23 4.00
C THR A 124 -8.99 26.52 3.67
N ALA A 125 -9.90 25.82 4.35
CA ALA A 125 -11.30 26.21 4.56
C ALA A 125 -11.76 25.65 5.90
#